data_AF-A0A7S2G7F1-F1
#
_entry.id   AF-A0A7S2G7F1-F1
#
_cell.length_a   1.000
_cell.length_b   1.000
_cell.length_c   1.000
_cell.angle_alpha   90.00
_cell.angle_beta   90.00
_cell.angle_gamma   90.00
#
_symmetry.space_group_name_H-M   'P 1'
#
loop_
_entity.id
_entity.type
_entity.pdbx_description
1 polymer ?
#
loop_
_entity_poly.entity_id
_entity_poly.type
_entity_poly.pdbx_seq_one_letter_code
_entity_poly.pdbx_strand_id
1 'polypeptide(L)'
;ARWGWWEAYVETRPYLGATPAEACAGRLLRNAGPIKADAIRKGGADCETADDALREVVAALLDGEMGKLSDEGAKLARFLDNRICVPRDMGCLPVQGLRALARNSGR
;
A
#
# COMPACT_ATOMS: atom_id res chain seq x y z
N ALA A 1 6.09 16.91 -15.80
CA ALA A 1 6.38 15.73 -14.96
C ALA A 1 5.53 15.83 -13.69
N ARG A 2 4.61 14.89 -13.44
CA ARG A 2 3.62 15.01 -12.34
C ARG A 2 4.27 14.98 -10.93
N TRP A 3 5.57 14.70 -10.84
CA TRP A 3 6.31 14.54 -9.58
C TRP A 3 7.76 15.05 -9.62
N GLY A 4 8.05 16.19 -10.26
CA GLY A 4 9.44 16.67 -10.40
C GLY A 4 10.23 16.82 -9.08
N TRP A 5 9.54 17.04 -7.94
CA TRP A 5 10.18 17.03 -6.63
C TRP A 5 10.44 15.63 -6.07
N TRP A 6 9.67 14.62 -6.48
CA TRP A 6 9.90 13.24 -6.08
C TRP A 6 11.19 12.72 -6.71
N GLU A 7 11.43 12.98 -7.99
CA GLU A 7 12.67 12.58 -8.70
C GLU A 7 13.90 13.05 -7.92
N ALA A 8 13.99 14.35 -7.60
CA ALA A 8 15.06 14.90 -6.76
C ALA A 8 15.10 14.31 -5.34
N TYR A 9 13.94 13.94 -4.78
CA TYR A 9 13.85 13.31 -3.47
C TYR A 9 14.42 11.88 -3.46
N VAL A 10 14.19 11.09 -4.52
CA VAL A 10 14.71 9.72 -4.65
C VAL A 10 16.20 9.71 -4.98
N GLU A 11 16.73 10.72 -5.68
CA GLU A 11 18.17 10.84 -5.95
C GLU A 11 19.00 10.80 -4.66
N THR A 12 18.50 11.43 -3.60
CA THR A 12 19.15 11.42 -2.28
C THR A 12 18.83 10.16 -1.45
N ARG A 13 17.91 9.30 -1.91
CA ARG A 13 17.38 8.12 -1.20
C ARG A 13 17.13 6.96 -2.17
N PRO A 14 18.18 6.36 -2.74
CA PRO A 14 18.07 5.36 -3.82
C PRO A 14 17.38 4.05 -3.42
N TYR A 15 17.11 3.85 -2.12
CA TYR A 15 16.37 2.70 -1.59
C TYR A 15 14.84 2.86 -1.67
N LEU A 16 14.34 4.03 -2.05
CA LEU A 16 12.93 4.30 -2.32
C LEU A 16 12.59 4.01 -3.79
N GLY A 17 11.32 3.70 -4.07
CA GLY A 17 10.85 3.49 -5.44
C GLY A 17 10.91 4.77 -6.28
N ALA A 18 10.99 4.61 -7.59
CA ALA A 18 11.06 5.72 -8.55
C ALA A 18 9.78 6.58 -8.54
N THR A 19 8.68 6.01 -8.03
CA THR A 19 7.42 6.73 -7.79
C THR A 19 6.96 6.59 -6.33
N PRO A 20 6.09 7.49 -5.82
CA PRO A 20 5.49 7.33 -4.50
C PRO A 20 4.74 5.99 -4.35
N ALA A 21 4.07 5.54 -5.42
CA ALA A 21 3.36 4.27 -5.46
C ALA A 21 4.32 3.08 -5.30
N GLU A 22 5.43 3.06 -6.04
CA GLU A 22 6.47 2.04 -5.88
C GLU A 22 7.10 2.05 -4.48
N ALA A 23 7.31 3.24 -3.89
CA ALA A 23 7.80 3.33 -2.53
C ALA A 23 6.81 2.72 -1.51
N CYS A 24 5.51 2.91 -1.71
CA CYS A 24 4.46 2.30 -0.91
C CYS A 24 4.44 0.77 -1.10
N ALA A 25 4.34 0.31 -2.35
CA ALA A 25 4.35 -1.10 -2.72
C ALA A 25 5.59 -1.83 -2.16
N GLY A 26 6.77 -1.25 -2.36
CA GLY A 26 8.01 -1.80 -1.83
C GLY A 26 8.04 -1.84 -0.30
N ARG A 27 7.39 -0.91 0.40
CA ARG A 27 7.27 -0.96 1.87
C ARG A 27 6.34 -2.09 2.30
N LEU A 28 5.21 -2.28 1.63
CA LEU A 28 4.26 -3.36 1.90
C LEU A 28 4.91 -4.73 1.69
N LEU A 29 5.58 -4.94 0.55
CA LEU A 29 6.25 -6.21 0.23
C LEU A 29 7.38 -6.53 1.21
N ARG A 30 8.24 -5.55 1.55
CA ARG A 30 9.33 -5.75 2.52
C ARG A 30 8.85 -6.11 3.92
N ASN A 31 7.61 -5.78 4.27
CA ASN A 31 7.01 -6.07 5.58
C ASN A 31 5.81 -7.02 5.46
N ALA A 32 5.71 -7.79 4.37
CA ALA A 32 4.54 -8.62 4.07
C ALA A 32 4.24 -9.62 5.19
N GLY A 33 5.25 -10.28 5.75
CA GLY A 33 5.07 -11.24 6.85
C GLY A 33 4.39 -10.62 8.08
N PRO A 34 5.00 -9.59 8.71
CA PRO A 34 4.41 -8.89 9.83
C PRO A 34 3.03 -8.27 9.54
N ILE A 35 2.84 -7.70 8.35
CA ILE A 35 1.57 -7.09 7.93
C ILE A 35 0.46 -8.16 7.87
N LYS A 36 0.72 -9.28 7.19
CA LYS A 36 -0.27 -10.37 7.07
C LYS A 36 -0.60 -10.95 8.44
N ALA A 37 0.41 -11.19 9.28
CA ALA A 37 0.19 -11.70 10.64
C ALA A 37 -0.68 -10.75 11.47
N ASP A 38 -0.44 -9.43 11.39
CA ASP A 38 -1.27 -8.45 12.11
C ASP A 38 -2.68 -8.36 11.55
N ALA A 39 -2.83 -8.34 10.21
CA ALA A 39 -4.11 -8.32 9.52
C ALA A 39 -4.97 -9.55 9.88
N ILE A 40 -4.41 -10.75 9.83
CA ILE A 40 -5.10 -12.00 10.21
C ILE A 40 -5.53 -11.93 11.68
N ARG A 41 -4.61 -11.57 12.58
CA ARG A 41 -4.87 -11.48 14.03
C ARG A 41 -5.95 -10.46 14.39
N LYS A 42 -6.09 -9.39 13.60
CA LYS A 42 -7.02 -8.28 13.83
C LYS A 42 -8.27 -8.33 12.94
N GLY A 43 -8.44 -9.39 12.15
CA GLY A 43 -9.61 -9.57 11.28
C GLY A 43 -9.62 -8.68 10.03
N GLY A 44 -8.47 -8.13 9.65
CA GLY A 44 -8.27 -7.34 8.43
C GLY A 44 -8.04 -8.17 7.16
N ALA A 45 -7.74 -9.47 7.30
CA ALA A 45 -7.63 -10.44 6.21
C ALA A 45 -7.81 -11.85 6.76
N ASP A 46 -8.12 -12.81 5.89
CA ASP A 46 -8.26 -14.22 6.27
C ASP A 46 -6.94 -14.95 6.00
N CYS A 47 -6.63 -16.02 6.75
CA CYS A 47 -5.31 -16.65 6.68
C CYS A 47 -4.99 -17.26 5.31
N GLU A 48 -6.01 -17.73 4.59
CA GLU A 48 -5.88 -18.34 3.27
C GLU A 48 -5.72 -17.28 2.16
N THR A 49 -6.34 -16.10 2.33
CA THR A 49 -6.41 -15.06 1.28
C THR A 49 -5.49 -13.88 1.51
N ALA A 50 -4.86 -13.77 2.69
CA ALA A 50 -4.03 -12.62 3.06
C ALA A 50 -2.85 -12.36 2.12
N ASP A 51 -2.27 -13.41 1.52
CA ASP A 51 -1.16 -13.24 0.57
C ASP A 51 -1.64 -12.69 -0.78
N ASP A 52 -2.74 -13.22 -1.29
CA ASP A 52 -3.32 -12.79 -2.56
C ASP A 52 -3.92 -11.39 -2.45
N ALA A 53 -4.62 -11.09 -1.36
CA ALA A 53 -5.11 -9.74 -1.06
C ALA A 53 -3.97 -8.72 -0.98
N LEU A 54 -2.82 -9.08 -0.40
CA LEU A 54 -1.66 -8.18 -0.34
C LEU A 54 -1.04 -7.96 -1.73
N ARG A 55 -0.89 -9.02 -2.52
CA ARG A 55 -0.41 -8.91 -3.91
C ARG A 55 -1.33 -8.04 -4.76
N GLU A 56 -2.63 -8.19 -4.60
CA GLU A 56 -3.63 -7.41 -5.31
C GLU A 56 -3.55 -5.92 -4.96
N VAL A 57 -3.45 -5.58 -3.66
CA VAL A 57 -3.25 -4.19 -3.21
C VAL A 57 -1.96 -3.61 -3.79
N VAL A 58 -0.89 -4.40 -3.83
CA VAL A 58 0.39 -3.98 -4.41
C VAL A 58 0.29 -3.77 -5.92
N ALA A 59 -0.37 -4.67 -6.65
CA ALA A 59 -0.59 -4.54 -8.09
C ALA A 59 -1.41 -3.27 -8.39
N ALA A 60 -2.51 -3.05 -7.66
CA ALA A 60 -3.35 -1.87 -7.83
C ALA A 60 -2.61 -0.54 -7.53
N LEU A 61 -1.66 -0.55 -6.59
CA LEU A 61 -0.78 0.60 -6.36
C LEU A 61 0.12 0.89 -7.55
N LEU A 62 0.72 -0.14 -8.14
CA LEU A 62 1.69 -0.02 -9.23
C LEU A 62 1.03 0.31 -10.57
N ASP A 63 -0.10 -0.32 -10.87
CA ASP A 63 -0.84 -0.11 -12.12
C ASP A 63 -1.59 1.23 -12.13
N GLY A 64 -1.75 1.85 -10.95
CA GLY A 64 -2.55 3.07 -10.78
C GLY A 64 -4.05 2.84 -10.95
N GLU A 65 -4.49 1.59 -11.07
CA GLU A 65 -5.90 1.21 -11.12
C GLU A 65 -6.52 1.27 -9.72
N MET A 66 -6.99 2.46 -9.35
CA MET A 66 -7.49 2.72 -8.00
C MET A 66 -8.88 2.13 -7.70
N GLY A 67 -9.40 1.18 -8.48
CA GLY A 67 -10.85 0.90 -8.52
C GLY A 67 -11.31 -0.55 -8.70
N LYS A 68 -10.42 -1.54 -8.79
CA LYS A 68 -10.81 -2.95 -8.92
C LYS A 68 -10.02 -3.82 -7.95
N LEU A 69 -10.36 -3.71 -6.67
CA LEU A 69 -9.94 -4.70 -5.69
C LEU A 69 -11.11 -5.66 -5.45
N SER A 70 -10.79 -6.94 -5.23
CA SER A 70 -11.67 -7.92 -4.62
C SER A 70 -12.13 -7.46 -3.23
N ASP A 71 -13.15 -8.10 -2.67
CA ASP A 71 -13.63 -7.76 -1.33
C ASP A 71 -12.53 -7.95 -0.27
N GLU A 72 -11.68 -8.96 -0.44
CA GLU A 72 -10.53 -9.28 0.39
C GLU A 72 -9.43 -8.23 0.25
N GLY A 73 -9.09 -7.86 -0.99
CA GLY A 73 -8.14 -6.78 -1.28
C GLY A 73 -8.60 -5.44 -0.72
N ALA A 74 -9.89 -5.14 -0.87
CA ALA A 74 -10.53 -3.96 -0.31
C ALA A 74 -10.50 -3.93 1.22
N LYS A 75 -10.84 -5.05 1.86
CA LYS A 75 -10.80 -5.23 3.32
C LYS A 75 -9.39 -5.01 3.85
N LEU A 76 -8.38 -5.59 3.19
CA LEU A 76 -6.97 -5.40 3.56
C LEU A 76 -6.51 -3.96 3.33
N ALA A 77 -6.86 -3.32 2.20
CA ALA A 77 -6.51 -1.93 1.94
C ALA A 77 -7.04 -0.98 3.02
N ARG A 78 -8.29 -1.16 3.46
CA ARG A 78 -8.90 -0.38 4.55
C ARG A 78 -8.23 -0.66 5.90
N PHE A 79 -7.90 -1.93 6.17
CA PHE A 79 -7.14 -2.28 7.37
C PHE A 79 -5.78 -1.55 7.41
N LEU A 80 -5.06 -1.55 6.29
CA LEU A 80 -3.76 -0.90 6.17
C LEU A 80 -3.86 0.62 6.32
N ASP A 81 -4.86 1.27 5.72
CA ASP A 81 -5.06 2.72 5.87
C ASP A 81 -5.30 3.12 7.33
N ASN A 82 -6.12 2.35 8.05
CA ASN A 82 -6.37 2.58 9.47
C ASN A 82 -5.13 2.36 10.34
N ARG A 83 -4.20 1.49 9.91
CA ARG A 83 -3.05 1.10 10.73
C ARG A 83 -1.79 1.88 10.44
N ILE A 84 -1.57 2.32 9.21
CA ILE A 84 -0.39 3.09 8.81
C ILE A 84 -0.32 4.43 9.54
N CYS A 85 0.84 4.70 10.11
CA CYS A 85 1.15 5.95 10.78
C CYS A 85 2.19 6.75 9.98
N VAL A 86 1.82 7.97 9.59
CA VAL A 86 2.75 8.93 8.99
C VAL A 86 3.28 9.87 10.07
N PRO A 87 4.60 10.12 10.18
CA PRO A 87 5.68 9.68 9.27
C PRO A 87 6.38 8.38 9.70
N ARG A 88 5.95 7.72 10.79
CA ARG A 88 6.66 6.57 11.39
C ARG A 88 6.87 5.42 10.40
N ASP A 89 5.83 5.01 9.70
CA ASP A 89 5.85 3.81 8.88
C ASP A 89 6.27 4.10 7.43
N MET A 90 5.88 5.26 6.92
CA MET A 90 6.28 5.82 5.61
C MET A 90 5.86 7.29 5.48
N GLY A 91 6.38 7.97 4.45
CA GLY A 91 6.07 9.38 4.15
C GLY A 91 4.64 9.59 3.63
N CYS A 92 4.18 10.84 3.66
CA CYS A 92 2.80 11.19 3.28
C CYS A 92 2.48 10.87 1.81
N LEU A 93 3.41 11.12 0.88
CA LEU A 93 3.19 10.91 -0.55
C LEU A 93 2.98 9.43 -0.90
N PRO A 94 3.83 8.47 -0.46
CA PRO A 94 3.55 7.05 -0.65
C PRO A 94 2.19 6.58 -0.11
N VAL A 95 1.78 7.06 1.06
CA VAL A 95 0.51 6.64 1.69
C VAL A 95 -0.71 7.12 0.91
N GLN A 96 -0.63 8.24 0.19
CA GLN A 96 -1.79 8.78 -0.53
C GLN A 96 -2.37 7.79 -1.54
N GLY A 97 -1.52 7.00 -2.23
CA GLY A 97 -1.98 5.96 -3.15
C GLY A 97 -2.83 4.91 -2.45
N LEU A 98 -2.34 4.40 -1.32
CA LEU A 98 -3.06 3.41 -0.50
C LEU A 98 -4.37 3.98 0.08
N ARG A 99 -4.36 5.24 0.54
CA ARG A 99 -5.55 5.93 1.05
C ARG A 99 -6.64 6.07 0.01
N ALA A 100 -6.26 6.43 -1.21
CA ALA A 100 -7.19 6.54 -2.31
C ALA A 100 -7.73 5.16 -2.72
N LEU A 101 -6.89 4.12 -2.75
CA LEU A 101 -7.34 2.73 -2.94
C LEU A 101 -8.36 2.31 -1.87
N ALA A 102 -8.02 2.46 -0.60
CA ALA A 102 -8.90 2.10 0.52
C ALA A 102 -10.27 2.81 0.45
N ARG A 103 -10.29 4.07 0.01
CA ARG A 103 -11.50 4.87 -0.16
C ARG A 103 -12.36 4.44 -1.35
N ASN A 104 -11.73 4.08 -2.46
CA ASN A 104 -12.43 3.74 -3.70
C ASN A 104 -12.91 2.30 -3.75
N SER A 105 -12.28 1.40 -3.00
CA SER A 105 -12.59 -0.04 -2.97
C SER A 105 -13.78 -0.38 -2.06
N GLY A 106 -14.72 0.55 -1.87
CA GLY A 106 -15.82 0.40 -0.90
C GLY A 106 -17.15 0.97 -1.36
N ARG A 107 -17.35 1.05 -2.68
CA ARG A 107 -18.64 1.37 -3.30
C ARG A 107 -19.06 0.26 -4.23
#